data_AF-A0A842YBN8-F1
#
_entry.id   AF-A0A842YBN8-F1
#
_cell.length_a   1.000
_cell.length_b   1.000
_cell.length_c   1.000
_cell.angle_alpha   90.00
_cell.angle_beta   90.00
_cell.angle_gamma   90.00
#
_symmetry.space_group_name_H-M   'P 1'
#
loop_
_entity.id
_entity.type
_entity.pdbx_description
1 polymer ?
#
loop_
_entity_poly.entity_id
_entity_poly.type
_entity_poly.pdbx_seq_one_letter_code
_entity_poly.pdbx_strand_id
1 'polypeptide(L)' 'MSTIKDMVKDNQKVQFQFYRDKELWYKTETGFEFPVPIEDIGNAIFLAEDKALLFMRYIRKHLNKIEDARKEMES' A
#
# COMPACT_ATOMS: atom_id res chain seq x y z
N MET A 1 5.26 -4.35 -15.95
CA MET A 1 5.24 -3.99 -14.52
C MET A 1 4.20 -2.89 -14.36
N SER A 2 3.15 -3.11 -13.57
CA SER A 2 2.15 -2.06 -13.33
C SER A 2 2.83 -0.89 -12.64
N THR A 3 2.70 0.31 -13.19
CA THR A 3 3.26 1.49 -12.54
C THR A 3 2.41 1.86 -11.33
N ILE A 4 2.96 2.60 -10.36
CA ILE A 4 2.15 3.12 -9.26
C ILE A 4 0.95 3.96 -9.75
N LYS A 5 1.08 4.62 -10.91
CA LYS A 5 -0.01 5.37 -11.53
C LYS A 5 -1.16 4.44 -11.94
N ASP A 6 -0.86 3.23 -12.41
CA ASP A 6 -1.86 2.23 -12.78
C ASP A 6 -2.60 1.63 -11.58
N MET A 7 -2.09 1.82 -10.36
CA MET A 7 -2.69 1.37 -9.10
C MET A 7 -3.55 2.43 -8.42
N VAL A 8 -3.48 3.70 -8.87
CA VAL A 8 -4.16 4.83 -8.21
C VAL A 8 -4.99 5.70 -9.17
N LYS A 9 -5.06 5.35 -10.45
CA LYS A 9 -5.81 6.12 -11.46
C LYS A 9 -7.30 5.83 -11.39
N ASP A 10 -8.11 6.63 -12.10
CA ASP A 10 -9.52 6.34 -12.40
C ASP A 10 -10.40 6.00 -11.18
N ASN A 11 -10.13 6.63 -10.03
CA ASN A 11 -10.82 6.36 -8.74
C ASN A 11 -10.70 4.90 -8.25
N GLN A 12 -9.64 4.19 -8.65
CA GLN A 12 -9.32 2.89 -8.07
C GLN A 12 -9.31 2.95 -6.55
N LYS A 13 -9.71 1.85 -5.95
CA LYS A 13 -9.81 1.69 -4.51
C LYS A 13 -8.75 0.74 -3.96
N VAL A 14 -8.56 0.86 -2.66
CA VAL A 14 -7.87 -0.13 -1.85
C VAL A 14 -8.86 -0.77 -0.88
N GLN A 15 -8.71 -2.07 -0.66
CA GLN A 15 -9.52 -2.84 0.26
C GLN A 15 -8.69 -3.24 1.48
N PHE A 16 -9.21 -2.96 2.66
CA PHE A 16 -8.63 -3.45 3.90
C PHE A 16 -8.66 -4.99 3.92
N GLN A 17 -7.55 -5.60 4.29
CA GLN A 17 -7.41 -7.06 4.37
C GLN A 17 -7.40 -7.52 5.83
N PHE A 18 -6.44 -7.04 6.60
CA PHE A 18 -6.26 -7.42 8.00
C PHE A 18 -5.33 -6.44 8.71
N TYR A 19 -5.31 -6.52 10.04
CA TYR A 19 -4.34 -5.83 10.90
C TYR A 19 -3.40 -6.86 11.50
N ARG A 20 -2.09 -6.57 11.47
CA ARG A 20 -1.06 -7.40 12.10
C ARG A 20 0.16 -6.55 12.44
N ASP A 21 0.78 -6.79 13.59
CA ASP A 21 2.08 -6.23 13.96
C ASP A 21 2.20 -4.70 13.77
N LYS A 22 1.17 -3.97 14.23
CA LYS A 22 1.06 -2.49 14.11
C LYS A 22 0.95 -1.98 12.66
N GLU A 23 0.62 -2.84 11.71
CA GLU A 23 0.39 -2.50 10.32
C GLU A 23 -1.03 -2.87 9.88
N LEU A 24 -1.67 -1.95 9.16
CA LEU A 24 -2.91 -2.19 8.44
C LEU A 24 -2.57 -2.61 7.01
N TRP A 25 -3.03 -3.79 6.61
CA TRP A 25 -2.76 -4.33 5.28
C TRP A 25 -3.91 -4.00 4.34
N TYR A 26 -3.56 -3.42 3.19
CA TYR A 26 -4.49 -3.05 2.13
C TYR A 26 -4.10 -3.69 0.82
N LYS A 27 -5.10 -3.91 -0.03
CA LYS A 27 -4.94 -4.47 -1.37
C LYS A 27 -5.52 -3.54 -2.42
N THR A 28 -4.73 -3.20 -3.44
CA THR A 28 -5.22 -2.46 -4.62
C THR A 28 -6.08 -3.36 -5.50
N GLU A 29 -6.93 -2.77 -6.34
CA GLU A 29 -7.69 -3.53 -7.36
C GLU A 29 -6.80 -4.35 -8.31
N THR A 30 -5.53 -3.94 -8.50
CA THR A 30 -4.54 -4.68 -9.29
C THR A 30 -3.94 -5.89 -8.56
N GLY A 31 -4.33 -6.12 -7.31
CA GLY A 31 -3.86 -7.22 -6.48
C GLY A 31 -2.59 -6.91 -5.67
N PHE A 32 -1.99 -5.73 -5.83
CA PHE A 32 -0.82 -5.33 -5.04
C PHE A 32 -1.21 -5.07 -3.58
N GLU A 33 -0.50 -5.71 -2.65
CA GLU A 33 -0.71 -5.60 -1.22
C GLU A 33 0.39 -4.74 -0.59
N PHE A 34 0.02 -3.91 0.39
CA PHE A 34 0.97 -3.02 1.06
C PHE A 34 0.54 -2.68 2.50
N PRO A 35 1.51 -2.46 3.40
CA PRO A 35 1.23 -2.10 4.78
C PRO A 35 1.13 -0.57 4.98
N VAL A 36 0.29 -0.16 5.92
CA VAL A 36 0.18 1.19 6.46
C VAL A 36 0.44 1.13 7.98
N PRO A 37 1.55 1.70 8.48
CA PRO A 37 1.85 1.71 9.92
C PRO A 37 0.81 2.51 10.70
N ILE A 38 0.37 1.99 11.85
CA ILE A 38 -0.62 2.70 12.67
C ILE A 38 -0.08 3.98 13.32
N GLU A 39 1.23 4.19 13.28
CA GLU A 39 1.89 5.38 13.81
C GLU A 39 1.73 6.59 12.87
N ASP A 40 1.49 6.34 11.57
CA ASP A 40 1.41 7.37 10.52
C ASP A 40 -0.02 7.97 10.34
N ILE A 41 -1.03 7.47 11.08
CA ILE A 41 -2.48 7.68 10.78
C ILE A 41 -3.24 8.57 11.77
N GLY A 42 -2.72 8.81 12.98
CA GLY A 42 -3.39 9.68 13.97
C GLY A 42 -4.83 9.24 14.31
N ASN A 43 -5.79 10.16 14.11
CA ASN A 43 -7.23 9.94 14.40
C ASN A 43 -8.05 9.50 13.16
N ALA A 44 -7.40 8.94 12.14
CA ALA A 44 -8.09 8.51 10.93
C ALA A 44 -9.04 7.32 11.19
N ILE A 45 -10.09 7.21 10.37
CA ILE A 45 -11.00 6.06 10.36
C ILE A 45 -10.54 5.08 9.28
N PHE A 46 -10.39 3.80 9.63
CA PHE A 46 -10.05 2.74 8.68
C PHE A 46 -11.32 2.18 8.06
N LEU A 47 -11.57 2.60 6.82
CA LEU A 47 -12.68 2.09 6.03
C LEU A 47 -12.31 0.76 5.38
N ALA A 48 -13.31 -0.08 5.13
CA ALA A 48 -13.15 -1.33 4.37
C ALA A 48 -12.67 -1.07 2.94
N GLU A 49 -13.10 0.05 2.35
CA GLU A 49 -12.67 0.54 1.04
C GLU A 49 -12.37 2.04 1.10
N ASP A 50 -11.32 2.46 0.41
CA ASP A 50 -10.97 3.89 0.27
C ASP A 50 -10.25 4.15 -1.06
N LYS A 51 -10.13 5.41 -1.46
CA LYS A 51 -9.47 5.82 -2.71
C LYS A 51 -7.99 5.49 -2.67
N ALA A 52 -7.52 4.66 -3.60
CA ALA A 52 -6.12 4.25 -3.71
C ALA A 52 -5.14 5.43 -3.80
N LEU A 53 -5.58 6.55 -4.37
CA LEU A 53 -4.82 7.79 -4.45
C LEU A 53 -4.34 8.30 -3.08
N LEU A 54 -5.14 8.14 -2.01
CA LEU A 54 -4.77 8.55 -0.65
C LEU A 54 -3.64 7.68 -0.07
N PHE A 55 -3.46 6.48 -0.62
CA PHE A 55 -2.48 5.50 -0.16
C PHE A 55 -1.19 5.48 -0.99
N MET A 56 -1.07 6.38 -1.98
CA MET A 56 0.06 6.40 -2.92
C MET A 56 1.42 6.49 -2.22
N ARG A 57 1.53 7.23 -1.09
CA ARG A 57 2.76 7.31 -0.28
C ARG A 57 3.20 5.93 0.20
N TYR A 58 2.26 5.13 0.72
CA TYR A 58 2.53 3.82 1.30
C TYR A 58 2.81 2.77 0.22
N ILE A 59 2.04 2.80 -0.88
CA ILE A 59 2.30 1.96 -2.06
C ILE A 59 3.73 2.19 -2.57
N ARG A 60 4.14 3.46 -2.75
CA ARG A 60 5.49 3.80 -3.20
C ARG A 60 6.56 3.33 -2.22
N LYS A 61 6.36 3.56 -0.92
CA LYS A 61 7.28 3.14 0.14
C LYS A 61 7.49 1.62 0.12
N HIS A 62 6.42 0.85 -0.09
CA HIS A 62 6.49 -0.60 -0.14
C HIS A 62 7.18 -1.12 -1.41
N LEU A 63 6.87 -0.54 -2.58
CA LEU A 63 7.55 -0.87 -3.84
C LEU A 63 9.07 -0.65 -3.73
N ASN A 64 9.49 0.48 -3.15
CA ASN A 64 10.92 0.76 -2.96
C ASN A 64 11.56 -0.28 -2.03
N LYS A 65 10.92 -0.64 -0.91
CA LYS A 65 11.44 -1.69 -0.01
C LYS A 65 11.60 -3.04 -0.71
N ILE A 66 10.65 -3.44 -1.56
CA ILE A 66 10.74 -4.69 -2.34
C ILE A 66 11.92 -4.63 -3.31
N GLU A 67 12.08 -3.50 -4.00
CA GLU A 67 13.17 -3.29 -4.95
C GLU A 67 14.54 -3.29 -4.26
N ASP A 68 14.66 -2.65 -3.10
CA ASP A 68 15.90 -2.63 -2.31
C ASP A 68 16.24 -4.04 -1.79
N ALA A 69 15.26 -4.76 -1.24
CA ALA A 69 15.45 -6.15 -0.81
C ALA A 69 15.87 -7.07 -1.97
N ARG A 70 15.31 -6.87 -3.17
CA ARG A 70 15.72 -7.62 -4.36
C ARG A 70 17.18 -7.38 -4.71
N LYS A 71 17.64 -6.12 -4.67
CA LYS A 71 19.04 -5.77 -4.96
C LYS A 71 20.01 -6.37 -3.95
N GLU A 72 19.65 -6.38 -2.67
CA GLU A 72 20.46 -7.00 -1.60
C GLU A 72 20.61 -8.52 -1.78
N MET A 73 19.62 -9.19 -2.37
CA MET A 73 19.70 -10.63 -2.68
C MET A 73 20.55 -10.94 -3.92
N GLU A 74 20.70 -9.98 -4.82
CA GLU A 74 21.46 -10.12 -6.07
C GLU A 74 22.93 -9.71 -5.92
N SER A 75 23.31 -9.07 -4.80
CA SER A 75 24.69 -8.65 -4.45
C SER A 75 25.42 -9.67 -3.60
#